data_AF-H2ZT27-F1
#
_entry.id   AF-H2ZT27-F1
#
_cell.length_a   1.000
_cell.length_b   1.000
_cell.length_c   1.000
_cell.angle_alpha   90.00
_cell.angle_beta   90.00
_cell.angle_gamma   90.00
#
_symmetry.space_group_name_H-M   'P 1'
#
loop_
_entity.id
_entity.type
_entity.pdbx_description
1 polymer ?
#
loop_
_entity_poly.entity_id
_entity_poly.type
_entity_poly.pdbx_seq_one_letter_code
_entity_poly.pdbx_strand_id
1 'polypeptide(L)'
;VLCSPHLRFNNLTLISTHGLPGSLPPISEYQMFLASSHCFNDKDYAHISLHSWVNVVTGKMIGIDRAAKYVEVTQGKKVPYDHLILCTGQQYQVPCPTEADISQLPTNEEITICPGKRYMGKVPSNLFTLNDDEDCVNALLWLRENFIYSEEGAFVIYFC
;
A
#
# COMPACT_ATOMS: atom_id res chain seq x y z
N VAL A 1 19.02 9.34 -15.00
CA VAL A 1 18.40 10.45 -15.75
C VAL A 1 17.38 9.85 -16.72
N LEU A 2 16.08 10.05 -16.49
CA LEU A 2 15.02 9.68 -17.43
C LEU A 2 15.01 10.70 -18.59
N CYS A 3 15.99 10.62 -19.49
CA CYS A 3 16.11 11.52 -20.64
C CYS A 3 15.70 10.81 -21.91
N SER A 4 14.45 11.03 -22.32
CA SER A 4 14.10 11.02 -23.73
C SER A 4 14.34 12.43 -24.28
N PRO A 5 14.98 12.60 -25.46
CA PRO A 5 15.27 13.92 -26.03
C PRO A 5 14.00 14.77 -26.29
N HIS A 6 12.82 14.15 -26.26
CA HIS A 6 11.53 14.81 -26.49
C HIS A 6 10.71 15.05 -25.22
N LEU A 7 11.17 14.60 -24.05
CA LEU A 7 10.42 14.69 -22.79
C LEU A 7 11.31 15.28 -21.70
N ARG A 8 11.26 16.61 -21.55
CA ARG A 8 11.98 17.34 -20.49
C ARG A 8 11.00 17.70 -19.38
N PHE A 9 11.12 17.03 -18.24
CA PHE A 9 10.38 17.39 -17.03
C PHE A 9 11.13 18.51 -16.29
N ASN A 10 10.51 19.68 -16.13
CA ASN A 10 11.12 20.80 -15.42
C ASN A 10 10.83 20.75 -13.91
N ASN A 11 9.63 20.33 -13.53
CA ASN A 11 9.18 20.22 -12.14
C ASN A 11 8.56 18.84 -11.91
N LEU A 12 9.33 17.92 -11.33
CA LEU A 12 8.87 16.58 -11.01
C LEU A 12 8.30 16.58 -9.58
N THR A 13 7.02 16.23 -9.43
CA THR A 13 6.38 16.11 -8.12
C THR A 13 6.00 14.66 -7.88
N LEU A 14 6.51 14.09 -6.79
CA LEU A 14 6.16 12.75 -6.32
C LEU A 14 5.13 12.89 -5.20
N ILE A 15 3.94 12.30 -5.40
CA ILE A 15 2.96 12.13 -4.34
C ILE A 15 3.13 10.72 -3.80
N SER A 16 3.46 10.59 -2.52
CA SER A 16 3.70 9.31 -1.85
C SER A 16 3.14 9.37 -0.45
N THR A 17 2.54 8.29 0.03
CA THR A 17 1.99 8.21 1.40
C THR A 17 3.05 8.52 2.45
N HIS A 18 4.23 7.93 2.27
CA HIS A 18 5.33 7.96 3.25
C HIS A 18 6.55 8.75 2.75
N GLY A 19 6.45 9.38 1.58
CA GLY A 19 7.55 10.13 0.97
C GLY A 19 8.56 9.23 0.24
N LEU A 20 9.85 9.59 0.31
CA LEU A 20 10.94 8.82 -0.30
C LEU A 20 11.46 7.75 0.68
N PRO A 21 11.80 6.55 0.18
CA PRO A 21 12.38 5.48 0.99
C PRO A 21 13.75 5.89 1.58
N GLY A 22 14.10 5.32 2.73
CA GLY A 22 15.32 5.65 3.49
C GLY A 22 15.15 6.70 4.59
N SER A 23 13.93 7.20 4.84
CA SER A 23 13.62 8.08 5.97
C SER A 23 13.36 7.34 7.29
N LEU A 24 13.07 6.04 7.22
CA LEU A 24 12.82 5.19 8.38
C LEU A 24 14.14 4.58 8.88
N PRO A 25 14.29 4.37 10.21
CA PRO A 25 15.49 3.78 10.77
C PRO A 25 15.76 2.39 10.17
N PRO A 26 17.05 2.02 10.00
CA PRO A 26 17.42 0.76 9.36
C PRO A 26 16.98 -0.44 10.20
N ILE A 27 16.29 -1.36 9.52
CA ILE A 27 16.05 -2.76 9.89
C ILE A 27 15.36 -2.94 11.24
N SER A 28 14.08 -3.25 11.14
CA SER A 28 13.20 -3.61 12.24
C SER A 28 12.56 -4.97 11.95
N GLU A 29 12.04 -5.61 13.00
CA GLU A 29 11.33 -6.88 12.89
C GLU A 29 10.13 -6.84 11.91
N TYR A 30 9.55 -5.66 11.67
CA TYR A 30 8.40 -5.47 10.79
C TYR A 30 8.73 -5.55 9.29
N GLN A 31 9.99 -5.34 8.87
CA GLN A 31 10.37 -5.48 7.45
C GLN A 31 10.31 -6.94 6.96
N MET A 32 10.28 -7.92 7.87
CA MET A 32 10.13 -9.34 7.51
C MET A 32 8.72 -9.70 7.04
N PHE A 33 7.74 -8.80 7.23
CA PHE A 33 6.35 -9.04 6.82
C PHE A 33 6.10 -8.77 5.34
N LEU A 34 6.87 -7.87 4.72
CA LEU A 34 6.73 -7.57 3.31
C LEU A 34 7.46 -8.64 2.48
N ALA A 35 6.77 -9.18 1.48
CA ALA A 35 7.42 -9.98 0.44
C ALA A 35 8.44 -9.09 -0.27
N SER A 36 9.73 -9.29 0.02
CA SER A 36 10.81 -8.40 -0.40
C SER A 36 10.88 -8.30 -1.93
N SER A 37 10.38 -7.20 -2.48
CA SER A 37 10.61 -6.81 -3.88
C SER A 37 11.34 -5.49 -3.91
N HIS A 38 12.57 -5.46 -3.40
CA HIS A 38 13.41 -4.28 -3.48
C HIS A 38 14.37 -4.43 -4.66
N CYS A 39 14.01 -3.85 -5.80
CA CYS A 39 14.98 -3.58 -6.87
C CYS A 39 16.04 -2.53 -6.44
N PHE A 40 15.77 -1.77 -5.37
CA PHE A 40 16.64 -0.72 -4.83
C PHE A 40 16.57 -0.70 -3.30
N ASN A 41 17.73 -0.72 -2.65
CA ASN A 41 17.85 -0.57 -1.19
C ASN A 41 18.08 0.90 -0.80
N ASP A 42 18.05 1.22 0.49
CA ASP A 42 18.25 2.60 0.99
C ASP A 42 19.55 3.26 0.51
N LYS A 43 20.62 2.47 0.32
CA LYS A 43 21.89 2.98 -0.21
C LYS A 43 21.75 3.36 -1.67
N ASP A 44 21.02 2.59 -2.46
CA ASP A 44 20.75 2.91 -3.87
C ASP A 44 19.96 4.23 -3.98
N TYR A 45 18.98 4.45 -3.11
CA TYR A 45 18.22 5.71 -3.05
C TYR A 45 19.09 6.91 -2.65
N ALA A 46 19.99 6.74 -1.67
CA ALA A 46 20.94 7.78 -1.29
C ALA A 46 21.86 8.20 -2.45
N HIS A 47 22.24 7.27 -3.31
CA HIS A 47 23.09 7.54 -4.48
C HIS A 47 22.37 8.28 -5.61
N ILE A 48 21.04 8.20 -5.72
CA ILE A 48 20.29 8.81 -6.83
C ILE A 48 20.04 10.32 -6.61
N SER A 49 20.29 10.86 -5.40
CA SER A 49 20.05 12.29 -5.07
C SER A 49 18.67 12.80 -5.51
N LEU A 50 17.63 11.95 -5.41
CA LEU A 50 16.27 12.25 -5.88
C LEU A 50 15.69 13.51 -5.22
N HIS A 51 16.04 13.76 -3.96
CA HIS A 51 15.62 14.94 -3.21
C HIS A 51 16.00 16.27 -3.88
N SER A 52 17.04 16.31 -4.71
CA SER A 52 17.49 17.53 -5.39
C SER A 52 16.68 17.86 -6.65
N TRP A 53 15.92 16.89 -7.18
CA TRP A 53 15.24 17.00 -8.49
C TRP A 53 13.73 16.74 -8.41
N VAL A 54 13.24 16.21 -7.29
CA VAL A 54 11.84 15.82 -7.10
C VAL A 54 11.27 16.52 -5.88
N ASN A 55 10.17 17.24 -6.08
CA ASN A 55 9.37 17.75 -4.97
C ASN A 55 8.50 16.63 -4.41
N VAL A 56 8.61 16.34 -3.12
CA VAL A 56 7.84 15.26 -2.49
C VAL A 56 6.65 15.84 -1.74
N VAL A 57 5.46 15.39 -2.11
CA VAL A 57 4.23 15.67 -1.39
C VAL A 57 3.83 14.41 -0.63
N THR A 58 4.10 14.41 0.68
CA THR A 58 3.70 13.33 1.57
C THR A 58 2.18 13.36 1.76
N GLY A 59 1.52 12.24 1.45
CA GLY A 59 0.09 12.05 1.62
C GLY A 59 -0.49 11.02 0.66
N LYS A 60 -1.64 10.45 1.04
CA LYS A 60 -2.35 9.47 0.21
C LYS A 60 -3.18 10.20 -0.84
N MET A 61 -3.00 9.82 -2.09
CA MET A 61 -3.85 10.30 -3.18
C MET A 61 -5.25 9.69 -3.04
N ILE A 62 -6.26 10.55 -2.97
CA ILE A 62 -7.68 10.18 -2.74
C ILE A 62 -8.56 10.40 -3.98
N GLY A 63 -8.13 11.22 -4.92
CA GLY A 63 -8.89 11.53 -6.12
C GLY A 63 -8.06 12.13 -7.25
N ILE A 64 -8.57 12.03 -8.48
CA ILE A 64 -8.02 12.70 -9.66
C ILE A 64 -9.15 13.43 -10.33
N ASP A 65 -9.02 14.76 -10.46
CA ASP A 65 -9.85 15.54 -11.35
C ASP A 65 -9.11 15.74 -12.67
N ARG A 66 -9.54 15.00 -13.70
CA ARG A 66 -8.94 15.08 -15.03
C ARG A 66 -9.34 16.34 -15.79
N ALA A 67 -10.52 16.89 -15.50
CA ALA A 67 -11.05 18.08 -16.17
C ALA A 67 -10.34 19.34 -15.66
N ALA A 68 -10.19 19.44 -14.33
CA ALA A 68 -9.46 20.53 -13.68
C ALA A 68 -7.94 20.27 -13.58
N LYS A 69 -7.47 19.09 -13.97
CA LYS A 69 -6.05 18.67 -14.00
C LYS A 69 -5.34 18.81 -12.64
N TYR A 70 -5.93 18.23 -11.60
CA TYR A 70 -5.27 18.13 -10.29
C TYR A 70 -5.50 16.76 -9.64
N VAL A 71 -4.55 16.38 -8.78
CA VAL A 71 -4.67 15.25 -7.86
C VAL A 71 -5.09 15.79 -6.50
N GLU A 72 -6.08 15.14 -5.89
CA GLU A 72 -6.47 15.39 -4.51
C GLU A 72 -5.74 14.43 -3.58
N VAL A 73 -5.08 14.99 -2.57
CA VAL A 73 -4.31 14.28 -1.55
C VAL A 73 -5.05 14.41 -0.22
N THR A 74 -4.84 13.45 0.68
CA THR A 74 -5.29 13.53 2.08
C THR A 74 -5.06 14.91 2.67
N GLN A 75 -5.97 15.32 3.57
CA GLN A 75 -6.02 16.68 4.14
C GLN A 75 -6.48 17.77 3.14
N GLY A 76 -7.09 17.39 2.02
CA GLY A 76 -7.70 18.33 1.06
C GLY A 76 -6.71 19.10 0.19
N LYS A 77 -5.44 18.68 0.17
CA LYS A 77 -4.39 19.31 -0.64
C LYS A 77 -4.59 18.96 -2.11
N LYS A 78 -4.63 19.97 -2.98
CA LYS A 78 -4.75 19.81 -4.43
C LYS A 78 -3.40 20.05 -5.10
N VAL A 79 -2.93 19.08 -5.88
CA VAL A 79 -1.65 19.14 -6.60
C VAL A 79 -1.95 19.20 -8.10
N PRO A 80 -1.75 20.35 -8.78
CA PRO A 80 -2.00 20.48 -10.21
C PRO A 80 -0.95 19.69 -11.01
N TYR A 81 -1.33 19.23 -12.20
CA TYR A 81 -0.42 18.51 -13.11
C TYR A 81 -0.66 18.85 -14.58
N ASP A 82 0.41 18.87 -15.37
CA ASP A 82 0.32 18.89 -16.84
C ASP A 82 0.38 17.47 -17.41
N HIS A 83 1.25 16.65 -16.83
CA HIS A 83 1.41 15.24 -17.13
C HIS A 83 1.31 14.43 -15.84
N LEU A 84 0.40 13.46 -15.79
CA LEU A 84 0.22 12.57 -14.65
C LEU A 84 0.70 11.16 -15.02
N ILE A 85 1.64 10.63 -14.24
CA ILE A 85 2.12 9.26 -14.35
C ILE A 85 1.62 8.51 -13.12
N LEU A 86 0.91 7.40 -13.33
CA LEU A 86 0.39 6.57 -12.26
C LEU A 86 1.30 5.37 -12.04
N CYS A 87 1.94 5.33 -10.87
CA CYS A 87 2.84 4.27 -10.44
C CYS A 87 2.36 3.65 -9.12
N THR A 88 1.07 3.35 -8.99
CA THR A 88 0.46 2.92 -7.72
C THR A 88 0.75 1.47 -7.32
N GLY A 89 1.50 0.72 -8.13
CA GLY A 89 1.84 -0.68 -7.86
C GLY A 89 0.62 -1.60 -7.76
N GLN A 90 0.85 -2.77 -7.17
CA GLN A 90 -0.21 -3.69 -6.72
C GLN A 90 -0.44 -3.49 -5.22
N GLN A 91 -1.68 -3.68 -4.78
CA GLN A 91 -2.06 -3.57 -3.37
C GLN A 91 -2.93 -4.77 -2.98
N TYR A 92 -2.68 -5.31 -1.80
CA TYR A 92 -3.52 -6.30 -1.15
C TYR A 92 -4.87 -5.71 -0.81
N GLN A 93 -5.91 -6.48 -1.10
CA GLN A 93 -7.29 -6.14 -0.79
C GLN A 93 -7.84 -7.11 0.25
N VAL A 94 -8.78 -6.60 1.06
CA VAL A 94 -9.56 -7.44 1.97
C VAL A 94 -10.25 -8.54 1.14
N PRO A 95 -10.02 -9.82 1.45
CA PRO A 95 -10.65 -10.90 0.72
C PRO A 95 -12.17 -10.80 0.87
N CYS A 96 -12.89 -10.92 -0.24
CA CYS A 96 -14.34 -11.00 -0.19
C CYS A 96 -14.77 -12.42 0.18
N PRO A 97 -15.46 -12.63 1.32
CA PRO A 97 -15.98 -13.93 1.66
C PRO A 97 -16.95 -14.38 0.57
N THR A 98 -16.88 -15.67 0.23
CA THR A 98 -17.67 -16.30 -0.82
C THR A 98 -19.12 -16.56 -0.41
N GLU A 99 -19.52 -16.19 0.81
CA GLU A 99 -20.85 -16.41 1.40
C GLU A 99 -21.28 -17.90 1.37
N ALA A 100 -20.34 -18.80 1.20
CA ALA A 100 -20.57 -20.23 1.22
C ALA A 100 -21.04 -20.66 2.61
N ASP A 101 -22.14 -21.41 2.66
CA ASP A 101 -22.64 -21.98 3.90
C ASP A 101 -21.73 -23.14 4.34
N ILE A 102 -20.97 -22.89 5.41
CA ILE A 102 -20.00 -23.85 5.97
C ILE A 102 -20.71 -25.15 6.40
N SER A 103 -21.99 -25.07 6.80
CA SER A 103 -22.76 -26.24 7.23
C SER A 103 -23.03 -27.22 6.09
N GLN A 104 -23.00 -26.74 4.84
CA GLN A 104 -23.23 -27.57 3.65
C GLN A 104 -21.94 -28.15 3.06
N LEU A 105 -20.78 -27.83 3.63
CA LEU A 105 -19.47 -28.30 3.17
C LEU A 105 -19.28 -28.22 1.64
N PRO A 106 -19.58 -27.06 1.01
CA PRO A 106 -19.51 -26.94 -0.44
C PRO A 106 -18.07 -27.07 -0.94
N THR A 107 -17.92 -27.65 -2.13
CA THR A 107 -16.62 -27.77 -2.81
C THR A 107 -16.27 -26.46 -3.52
N ASN A 108 -14.98 -26.13 -3.69
CA ASN A 108 -14.56 -24.91 -4.42
C ASN A 108 -15.15 -24.79 -5.84
N GLU A 109 -15.54 -25.90 -6.46
CA GLU A 109 -16.20 -25.94 -7.77
C GLU A 109 -17.67 -25.46 -7.75
N GLU A 110 -18.33 -25.60 -6.60
CA GLU A 110 -19.75 -25.25 -6.40
C GLU A 110 -19.91 -23.77 -5.99
N ILE A 111 -18.80 -23.10 -5.65
CA ILE A 111 -18.77 -21.73 -5.18
C ILE A 111 -18.61 -20.78 -6.37
N THR A 112 -19.60 -19.91 -6.57
CA THR A 112 -19.52 -18.88 -7.62
C THR A 112 -18.56 -17.76 -7.17
N ILE A 113 -17.38 -17.72 -7.77
CA ILE A 113 -16.42 -16.63 -7.55
C ILE A 113 -16.81 -15.45 -8.45
N CYS A 114 -17.20 -14.33 -7.83
CA CYS A 114 -17.46 -13.07 -8.52
C CYS A 114 -16.22 -12.17 -8.41
N PRO A 115 -15.39 -12.02 -9.46
CA PRO A 115 -14.10 -11.32 -9.36
C PRO A 115 -14.21 -9.83 -9.01
N GLY A 116 -15.40 -9.23 -9.23
CA GLY A 116 -15.68 -7.83 -8.91
C GLY A 116 -16.32 -7.61 -7.54
N LYS A 117 -16.64 -8.67 -6.78
CA LYS A 117 -17.30 -8.56 -5.49
C LYS A 117 -16.30 -8.05 -4.45
N ARG A 118 -16.64 -6.98 -3.76
CA ARG A 118 -15.84 -6.40 -2.67
C ARG A 118 -16.55 -6.61 -1.35
N TYR A 119 -15.80 -6.93 -0.30
CA TYR A 119 -16.37 -7.01 1.03
C TYR A 119 -16.79 -5.61 1.50
N MET A 120 -18.07 -5.43 1.77
CA MET A 120 -18.65 -4.18 2.31
C MET A 120 -19.07 -4.30 3.77
N GLY A 121 -18.83 -5.45 4.40
CA GLY A 121 -19.17 -5.71 5.79
C GLY A 121 -18.16 -5.12 6.77
N LYS A 122 -18.37 -5.42 8.06
CA LYS A 122 -17.42 -5.03 9.12
C LYS A 122 -16.15 -5.88 9.01
N VAL A 123 -15.06 -5.24 8.63
CA VAL A 123 -13.74 -5.89 8.58
C VAL A 123 -13.35 -6.36 9.98
N PRO A 124 -12.95 -7.62 10.17
CA PRO A 124 -12.46 -8.12 11.45
C PRO A 124 -11.24 -7.32 11.92
N SER A 125 -11.12 -7.07 13.23
CA SER A 125 -10.01 -6.28 13.79
C SER A 125 -8.65 -6.97 13.71
N ASN A 126 -8.64 -8.27 13.43
CA ASN A 126 -7.45 -9.10 13.28
C ASN A 126 -7.05 -9.33 11.82
N LEU A 127 -7.69 -8.66 10.86
CA LEU A 127 -7.35 -8.73 9.45
C LEU A 127 -6.52 -7.50 9.04
N PHE A 128 -5.32 -7.74 8.53
CA PHE A 128 -4.38 -6.71 8.09
C PHE A 128 -4.01 -6.93 6.62
N THR A 129 -3.97 -5.85 5.84
CA THR A 129 -3.40 -5.84 4.48
C THR A 129 -2.03 -5.18 4.56
N LEU A 130 -0.97 -5.94 4.34
CA LEU A 130 0.41 -5.48 4.54
C LEU A 130 0.98 -4.90 3.23
N ASN A 131 0.64 -3.64 2.93
CA ASN A 131 1.08 -3.01 1.66
C ASN A 131 2.36 -2.19 1.78
N ASP A 132 2.64 -1.67 2.97
CA ASP A 132 3.78 -0.82 3.24
C ASP A 132 4.35 -1.04 4.66
N ASP A 133 5.47 -0.39 4.95
CA ASP A 133 6.16 -0.53 6.23
C ASP A 133 5.29 -0.10 7.42
N GLU A 134 4.42 0.92 7.24
CA GLU A 134 3.56 1.41 8.32
C GLU A 134 2.42 0.41 8.61
N ASP A 135 1.84 -0.21 7.59
CA ASP A 135 0.91 -1.35 7.75
C ASP A 135 1.57 -2.50 8.54
N CYS A 136 2.84 -2.80 8.28
CA CYS A 136 3.59 -3.83 9.00
C CYS A 136 3.86 -3.46 10.46
N VAL A 137 4.22 -2.20 10.73
CA VAL A 137 4.37 -1.70 12.11
C VAL A 137 3.05 -1.85 12.86
N ASN A 138 1.94 -1.43 12.26
CA ASN A 138 0.62 -1.51 12.87
C ASN A 138 0.21 -2.96 13.16
N ALA A 139 0.45 -3.88 12.23
CA ALA A 139 0.19 -5.30 12.44
C ALA A 139 1.05 -5.87 13.58
N LEU A 140 2.34 -5.51 13.66
CA LEU A 140 3.24 -5.96 14.72
C LEU A 140 2.83 -5.42 16.10
N LEU A 141 2.44 -4.14 16.18
CA LEU A 141 1.93 -3.54 17.42
C LEU A 141 0.67 -4.25 17.89
N TRP A 142 -0.28 -4.47 16.97
CA TRP A 142 -1.51 -5.17 17.29
C TRP A 142 -1.24 -6.61 17.77
N LEU A 143 -0.33 -7.33 17.12
CA LEU A 143 0.10 -8.65 17.57
C LEU A 143 0.69 -8.60 18.98
N ARG A 144 1.59 -7.66 19.29
CA ARG A 144 2.19 -7.57 20.63
C ARG A 144 1.15 -7.31 21.71
N GLU A 145 0.16 -6.46 21.44
CA GLU A 145 -0.88 -6.12 22.40
C GLU A 145 -1.91 -7.23 22.59
N ASN A 146 -2.29 -7.94 21.53
CA ASN A 146 -3.42 -8.88 21.55
C ASN A 146 -3.00 -10.36 21.60
N PHE A 147 -1.77 -10.70 21.20
CA PHE A 147 -1.29 -12.08 21.10
C PHE A 147 -0.40 -12.49 22.27
N ILE A 148 0.60 -11.68 22.63
CA ILE A 148 1.59 -12.06 23.66
C ILE A 148 0.93 -12.26 25.04
N TYR A 149 -0.23 -11.63 25.27
CA TYR A 149 -0.95 -11.65 26.54
C TYR A 149 -2.27 -12.44 26.52
N SER A 150 -2.64 -13.12 25.42
CA SER A 150 -3.90 -13.87 25.30
C SER A 150 -3.66 -15.37 25.09
N GLU A 151 -4.24 -16.22 25.95
CA GLU A 151 -4.09 -17.69 25.88
C GLU A 151 -5.04 -18.38 24.88
N GLU A 152 -6.01 -17.66 24.29
CA GLU A 152 -6.98 -18.23 23.34
C GLU A 152 -7.11 -17.38 22.06
N GLY A 153 -6.96 -18.03 20.89
CA GLY A 153 -7.22 -17.43 19.58
C GLY A 153 -6.54 -18.17 18.42
N ALA A 154 -7.31 -18.58 17.40
CA ALA A 154 -6.77 -19.02 16.11
C ALA A 154 -6.72 -17.82 15.14
N PHE A 155 -5.54 -17.51 14.60
CA PHE A 155 -5.37 -16.43 13.63
C PHE A 155 -5.05 -17.02 12.26
N VAL A 156 -5.80 -16.59 11.24
CA VAL A 156 -5.47 -16.88 9.85
C VAL A 156 -4.74 -15.65 9.31
N ILE A 157 -3.42 -15.76 9.19
CA ILE A 157 -2.61 -14.74 8.54
C ILE A 157 -2.66 -15.03 7.04
N TYR A 158 -3.43 -14.23 6.31
CA TYR A 158 -3.39 -14.25 4.85
C TYR A 158 -2.18 -13.44 4.40
N PHE A 159 -1.09 -14.13 4.10
CA PHE A 159 -0.08 -13.59 3.20
C PHE A 159 -0.60 -13.82 1.78
N CYS A 160 -1.06 -12.77 1.11
CA CYS A 160 -1.27 -12.83 -0.34
C CYS A 160 -0.01 -12.39 -1.07
#